data_AF-A0A4Q2XSX1-F1
#
_entry.id   AF-A0A4Q2XSX1-F1
#
_cell.length_a   1.000
_cell.length_b   1.000
_cell.length_c   1.000
_cell.angle_alpha   90.00
_cell.angle_beta   90.00
_cell.angle_gamma   90.00
#
_symmetry.space_group_name_H-M   'P 1'
#
loop_
_entity.id
_entity.type
_entity.pdbx_description
1 polymer ?
#
loop_
_entity_poly.entity_id
_entity_poly.type
_entity_poly.pdbx_seq_one_letter_code
_entity_poly.pdbx_strand_id
1 'polypeptide(L)'
;MDPCLPIVHGDRFHLTDIDPDRPGLENFIIQQNNATGLATALFDPGSGQMIRKWYAGAVVDVGRGLAADIDPASKGLEYFSTQPGIFNAKGTQIYASQPFPPEAIWWDADLSRELVATVGSSAESPAISKFNPASPGSPSRIYTIYNETAPGVYQAYGGRPQFWGDILGDWREEYLCVANDNSELRIYTPKTASVTRLYTLMHNPQYRMQATTKGYVQANYVDYYLGTGMTPPPPPPMVGADLLWRGGSGSTTWDNGVSGSWTQAGSVAPFTTGKSVLFDISADSSTTVALSGVLQPGSLDFYSPKDQVIDGTSGSLSGGMALMKAGKGSLTISGTHGYSGTTTVWDGALIVNGTLSSSPVTVWGGTFGGIPAAGATGGRVGGSGTFSQPVTLGYRAAVTPGSGMGSAGTLAFGSGLVAQDGSYFSLD
;
A
#
# COMPACT_ATOMS: atom_id res chain seq x y z
N MET A 1 11.96 -4.06 31.71
CA MET A 1 11.88 -4.91 30.50
C MET A 1 11.27 -6.22 30.94
N ASP A 2 10.03 -6.50 30.52
CA ASP A 2 9.35 -7.76 30.79
C ASP A 2 10.08 -8.87 30.00
N PRO A 3 10.53 -9.98 30.60
CA PRO A 3 11.20 -11.04 29.85
C PRO A 3 10.20 -11.64 28.86
N CYS A 4 10.31 -11.25 27.59
CA CYS A 4 9.58 -11.86 26.50
C CYS A 4 9.71 -13.39 26.58
N LEU A 5 8.63 -14.09 26.92
CA LEU A 5 8.44 -15.42 26.39
C LEU A 5 7.99 -15.21 24.93
N PRO A 6 8.84 -15.55 23.96
CA PRO A 6 8.72 -15.04 22.60
C PRO A 6 7.52 -15.65 21.87
N ILE A 7 7.07 -14.94 20.83
CA ILE A 7 6.32 -15.53 19.73
C ILE A 7 7.06 -16.80 19.27
N VAL A 8 6.34 -17.92 19.19
CA VAL A 8 6.83 -19.20 18.66
C VAL A 8 6.22 -19.47 17.29
N HIS A 9 6.49 -20.65 16.73
CA HIS A 9 5.90 -21.11 15.49
C HIS A 9 4.36 -21.01 15.48
N GLY A 10 3.81 -20.68 14.32
CA GLY A 10 2.39 -20.77 14.01
C GLY A 10 2.17 -20.99 12.51
N ASP A 11 1.02 -21.55 12.16
CA ASP A 11 0.68 -21.96 10.80
C ASP A 11 0.21 -20.81 9.88
N ARG A 12 -0.14 -19.65 10.44
CA ARG A 12 -0.73 -18.51 9.72
C ARG A 12 -0.16 -17.17 10.18
N PHE A 13 0.00 -16.26 9.22
CA PHE A 13 0.32 -14.86 9.44
C PHE A 13 -0.32 -14.00 8.35
N HIS A 14 -0.68 -12.77 8.69
CA HIS A 14 -1.35 -11.83 7.78
C HIS A 14 -0.76 -10.44 7.99
N LEU A 15 0.09 -10.02 7.04
CA LEU A 15 0.81 -8.74 7.06
C LEU A 15 0.17 -7.78 6.06
N THR A 16 -0.42 -6.70 6.56
CA THR A 16 -1.14 -5.68 5.78
C THR A 16 -1.49 -4.47 6.67
N ASP A 17 -2.10 -3.44 6.09
CA ASP A 17 -2.76 -2.36 6.83
C ASP A 17 -4.09 -2.88 7.42
N ILE A 18 -4.05 -3.43 8.64
CA ILE A 18 -5.21 -4.04 9.32
C ILE A 18 -6.02 -2.94 10.00
N ASP A 19 -5.33 -2.04 10.70
CA ASP A 19 -5.91 -0.84 11.30
C ASP A 19 -5.53 0.41 10.49
N PRO A 20 -6.39 0.84 9.54
CA PRO A 20 -6.10 2.00 8.69
C PRO A 20 -6.06 3.34 9.42
N ASP A 21 -6.41 3.42 10.72
CA ASP A 21 -6.20 4.64 11.52
C ASP A 21 -4.89 4.58 12.32
N ARG A 22 -4.14 3.49 12.24
CA ARG A 22 -2.81 3.33 12.82
C ARG A 22 -1.73 3.53 11.74
N PRO A 23 -0.63 4.24 12.02
CA PRO A 23 0.50 4.34 11.08
C PRO A 23 1.30 3.07 10.92
N GLY A 24 1.48 2.69 9.65
CA GLY A 24 2.21 1.52 9.24
C GLY A 24 1.29 0.33 9.00
N LEU A 25 1.91 -0.83 8.93
CA LEU A 25 1.24 -2.11 8.75
C LEU A 25 1.12 -2.81 10.11
N GLU A 26 0.31 -3.85 10.16
CA GLU A 26 0.25 -4.80 11.26
C GLU A 26 0.45 -6.22 10.74
N ASN A 27 0.96 -7.10 11.61
CA ASN A 27 1.00 -8.52 11.36
C ASN A 27 0.13 -9.26 12.38
N PHE A 28 -0.96 -9.85 11.91
CA PHE A 28 -1.79 -10.75 12.70
C PHE A 28 -1.26 -12.18 12.60
N ILE A 29 -0.97 -12.80 13.74
CA ILE A 29 -0.42 -14.15 13.81
C ILE A 29 -1.22 -15.05 14.75
N ILE A 30 -1.16 -16.34 14.48
CA ILE A 30 -1.56 -17.40 15.40
C ILE A 30 -0.34 -18.01 16.08
N GLN A 31 -0.56 -18.76 17.15
CA GLN A 31 0.48 -19.44 17.90
C GLN A 31 0.11 -20.90 18.16
N GLN A 32 1.08 -21.79 17.94
CA GLN A 32 0.90 -23.21 18.20
C GLN A 32 1.68 -23.61 19.43
N ASN A 33 0.97 -24.18 20.40
CA ASN A 33 1.54 -24.74 21.62
C ASN A 33 2.47 -23.77 22.36
N ASN A 34 2.15 -22.47 22.33
CA ASN A 34 2.92 -21.48 23.07
C ASN A 34 2.78 -21.75 24.58
N ALA A 35 3.92 -21.91 25.27
CA ALA A 35 3.95 -22.30 26.68
C ALA A 35 3.25 -21.29 27.63
N THR A 36 3.04 -20.04 27.19
CA THR A 36 2.30 -19.02 27.95
C THR A 36 0.80 -19.06 27.75
N GLY A 37 0.31 -19.88 26.81
CA GLY A 37 -1.08 -19.84 26.34
C GLY A 37 -1.38 -18.69 25.37
N LEU A 38 -0.38 -17.91 24.92
CA LEU A 38 -0.58 -16.93 23.85
C LEU A 38 -1.14 -17.65 22.61
N ALA A 39 -2.30 -17.22 22.14
CA ALA A 39 -3.07 -17.91 21.10
C ALA A 39 -3.01 -17.15 19.78
N THR A 40 -3.18 -15.83 19.82
CA THR A 40 -3.03 -14.93 18.68
C THR A 40 -2.41 -13.61 19.11
N ALA A 41 -1.85 -12.87 18.16
CA ALA A 41 -1.30 -11.56 18.41
C ALA A 41 -1.38 -10.65 17.19
N LEU A 42 -1.39 -9.35 17.46
CA LEU A 42 -1.22 -8.29 16.47
C LEU A 42 0.02 -7.50 16.88
N PHE A 43 0.97 -7.33 15.98
CA PHE A 43 2.20 -6.57 16.26
C PHE A 43 2.62 -5.70 15.09
N ASP A 44 3.38 -4.65 15.40
CA ASP A 44 4.01 -3.78 14.42
C ASP A 44 5.21 -4.52 13.78
N PRO A 45 5.20 -4.77 12.47
CA PRO A 45 6.24 -5.55 11.81
C PRO A 45 7.58 -4.81 11.67
N GLY A 46 7.61 -3.49 11.76
CA GLY A 46 8.83 -2.68 11.66
C GLY A 46 9.61 -2.61 12.97
N SER A 47 8.91 -2.56 14.11
CA SER A 47 9.49 -2.45 15.45
C SER A 47 9.45 -3.74 16.26
N GLY A 48 8.58 -4.70 15.89
CA GLY A 48 8.27 -5.87 16.69
C GLY A 48 7.40 -5.58 17.92
N GLN A 49 6.90 -4.35 18.08
CA GLN A 49 6.09 -3.98 19.23
C GLN A 49 4.73 -4.69 19.19
N MET A 50 4.41 -5.42 20.26
CA MET A 50 3.09 -6.03 20.42
C MET A 50 2.02 -4.95 20.57
N ILE A 51 1.02 -4.96 19.68
CA ILE A 51 -0.13 -4.04 19.71
C ILE A 51 -1.24 -4.67 20.55
N ARG A 52 -1.48 -5.98 20.37
CA ARG A 52 -2.45 -6.78 21.11
C ARG A 52 -1.97 -8.22 21.25
N LYS A 53 -2.44 -8.88 22.32
CA LYS A 53 -2.17 -10.28 22.63
C LYS A 53 -3.45 -10.91 23.16
N TRP A 54 -3.81 -12.08 22.63
CA TRP A 54 -4.93 -12.88 23.13
C TRP A 54 -4.41 -14.22 23.62
N TYR A 55 -4.80 -14.58 24.83
CA TYR A 55 -4.38 -15.82 25.49
C TYR A 55 -5.56 -16.78 25.55
N ALA A 56 -5.29 -18.06 25.27
CA ALA A 56 -6.21 -19.14 25.54
C ALA A 56 -6.16 -19.52 27.03
N GLY A 57 -7.20 -20.21 27.51
CA GLY A 57 -7.25 -20.70 28.90
C GLY A 57 -6.22 -21.80 29.22
N ALA A 58 -5.57 -22.37 28.21
CA ALA A 58 -4.53 -23.38 28.32
C ALA A 58 -3.62 -23.33 27.07
N VAL A 59 -2.49 -24.05 27.12
CA VAL A 59 -1.65 -24.28 25.94
C VAL A 59 -2.49 -24.99 24.87
N VAL A 60 -2.54 -24.43 23.67
CA VAL A 60 -3.38 -24.90 22.57
C VAL A 60 -2.66 -24.76 21.22
N ASP A 61 -2.99 -25.64 20.29
CA ASP A 61 -2.67 -25.50 18.88
C ASP A 61 -3.74 -24.64 18.21
N VAL A 62 -3.47 -23.33 18.04
CA VAL A 62 -4.29 -22.49 17.16
C VAL A 62 -3.85 -22.77 15.73
N GLY A 63 -4.51 -23.70 15.06
CA GLY A 63 -4.08 -24.16 13.72
C GLY A 63 -4.51 -23.27 12.54
N ARG A 64 -5.44 -22.32 12.71
CA ARG A 64 -5.89 -21.41 11.63
C ARG A 64 -6.23 -20.02 12.16
N GLY A 65 -6.07 -19.02 11.30
CA GLY A 65 -6.51 -17.65 11.51
C GLY A 65 -6.53 -16.87 10.21
N LEU A 66 -7.30 -15.80 10.18
CA LEU A 66 -7.49 -14.90 9.03
C LEU A 66 -7.57 -13.45 9.51
N ALA A 67 -7.03 -12.53 8.71
CA ALA A 67 -7.37 -11.10 8.79
C ALA A 67 -7.94 -10.64 7.43
N ALA A 68 -9.16 -10.10 7.39
CA ALA A 68 -9.82 -9.63 6.17
C ALA A 68 -10.95 -8.66 6.53
N ASP A 69 -11.20 -7.66 5.67
CA ASP A 69 -12.36 -6.78 5.77
C ASP A 69 -13.56 -7.61 5.31
N ILE A 70 -14.36 -8.07 6.25
CA ILE A 70 -15.49 -8.96 5.97
C ILE A 70 -16.81 -8.34 6.40
N ASP A 71 -16.76 -7.30 7.23
CA ASP A 71 -17.92 -6.58 7.72
C ASP A 71 -17.81 -5.06 7.44
N PRO A 72 -18.55 -4.53 6.45
CA PRO A 72 -18.49 -3.12 6.08
C PRO A 72 -18.97 -2.17 7.18
N ALA A 73 -19.56 -2.67 8.28
CA ALA A 73 -19.92 -1.86 9.43
C ALA A 73 -18.71 -1.44 10.30
N SER A 74 -17.55 -2.07 10.11
CA SER A 74 -16.31 -1.77 10.81
C SER A 74 -15.21 -1.40 9.82
N LYS A 75 -14.55 -0.26 10.03
CA LYS A 75 -13.42 0.15 9.21
C LYS A 75 -12.17 -0.67 9.57
N GLY A 76 -11.45 -1.15 8.57
CA GLY A 76 -10.26 -1.97 8.72
C GLY A 76 -10.54 -3.45 8.48
N LEU A 77 -9.56 -4.31 8.80
CA LEU A 77 -9.72 -5.76 8.66
C LEU A 77 -10.15 -6.35 10.00
N GLU A 78 -11.21 -7.16 9.98
CA GLU A 78 -11.50 -8.07 11.07
C GLU A 78 -10.44 -9.18 11.10
N TYR A 79 -10.24 -9.76 12.27
CA TYR A 79 -9.43 -10.96 12.42
C TYR A 79 -10.04 -11.94 13.41
N PHE A 80 -9.83 -13.22 13.10
CA PHE A 80 -10.37 -14.33 13.87
C PHE A 80 -9.53 -15.59 13.65
N SER A 81 -9.75 -16.60 14.50
CA SER A 81 -9.00 -17.85 14.49
C SER A 81 -9.90 -19.02 14.87
N THR A 82 -9.31 -20.19 15.08
CA THR A 82 -10.02 -21.30 15.72
C THR A 82 -10.36 -21.03 17.19
N GLN A 83 -9.84 -19.95 17.78
CA GLN A 83 -10.30 -19.44 19.07
C GLN A 83 -11.62 -18.65 18.93
N PRO A 84 -12.48 -18.62 19.97
CA PRO A 84 -13.78 -17.96 19.92
C PRO A 84 -13.73 -16.48 19.52
N GLY A 85 -14.64 -16.09 18.64
CA GLY A 85 -14.97 -14.70 18.32
C GLY A 85 -14.26 -14.11 17.09
N ILE A 86 -14.86 -13.03 16.59
CA ILE A 86 -14.31 -12.17 15.54
C ILE A 86 -14.07 -10.80 16.15
N PHE A 87 -12.89 -10.24 15.90
CA PHE A 87 -12.46 -8.96 16.43
C PHE A 87 -12.29 -7.97 15.28
N ASN A 88 -12.72 -6.73 15.47
CA ASN A 88 -12.43 -5.66 14.52
C ASN A 88 -10.95 -5.23 14.62
N ALA A 89 -10.52 -4.33 13.73
CA ALA A 89 -9.15 -3.82 13.67
C ALA A 89 -8.62 -3.23 15.01
N LYS A 90 -9.50 -2.75 15.89
CA LYS A 90 -9.14 -2.19 17.21
C LYS A 90 -8.97 -3.24 18.31
N GLY A 91 -9.36 -4.49 18.03
CA GLY A 91 -9.38 -5.60 18.97
C GLY A 91 -10.61 -5.69 19.84
N THR A 92 -11.70 -5.00 19.45
CA THR A 92 -13.01 -5.21 20.06
C THR A 92 -13.66 -6.43 19.43
N GLN A 93 -14.12 -7.37 20.26
CA GLN A 93 -14.89 -8.51 19.77
C GLN A 93 -16.26 -8.02 19.29
N ILE A 94 -16.56 -8.23 18.01
CA ILE A 94 -17.81 -7.80 17.37
C ILE A 94 -18.76 -8.97 17.10
N TYR A 95 -18.25 -10.20 17.04
CA TYR A 95 -19.07 -11.42 16.96
C TYR A 95 -18.58 -12.49 17.94
N ALA A 96 -19.52 -13.21 18.56
CA ALA A 96 -19.22 -14.34 19.45
C ALA A 96 -18.99 -15.66 18.69
N SER A 97 -19.62 -15.81 17.53
CA SER A 97 -19.47 -16.94 16.63
C SER A 97 -18.61 -16.53 15.43
N GLN A 98 -17.85 -17.49 14.90
CA GLN A 98 -16.98 -17.31 13.76
C GLN A 98 -17.01 -18.57 12.88
N PRO A 99 -16.74 -18.45 11.57
CA PRO A 99 -16.56 -19.62 10.73
C PRO A 99 -15.20 -20.27 11.02
N PHE A 100 -14.99 -21.49 10.54
CA PHE A 100 -13.65 -22.04 10.47
C PHE A 100 -12.78 -21.11 9.60
N PRO A 101 -11.63 -20.60 10.06
CA PRO A 101 -10.88 -19.57 9.33
C PRO A 101 -10.32 -20.11 8.00
N PRO A 102 -10.79 -19.57 6.86
CA PRO A 102 -10.31 -19.96 5.53
C PRO A 102 -9.17 -19.05 5.07
N GLU A 103 -8.85 -19.09 3.77
CA GLU A 103 -8.15 -17.99 3.08
C GLU A 103 -9.16 -16.97 2.54
N ALA A 104 -8.68 -15.78 2.19
CA ALA A 104 -9.50 -14.71 1.63
C ALA A 104 -9.18 -14.42 0.16
N ILE A 105 -10.17 -13.86 -0.54
CA ILE A 105 -10.14 -13.53 -1.97
C ILE A 105 -11.02 -12.30 -2.26
N TRP A 106 -10.55 -11.34 -3.04
CA TRP A 106 -11.41 -10.29 -3.60
C TRP A 106 -12.08 -10.82 -4.88
N TRP A 107 -13.37 -11.14 -4.81
CA TRP A 107 -14.07 -11.82 -5.91
C TRP A 107 -15.22 -10.99 -6.48
N ASP A 108 -16.09 -10.44 -5.64
CA ASP A 108 -17.23 -9.67 -6.12
C ASP A 108 -16.88 -8.19 -6.40
N ALA A 109 -17.89 -7.33 -6.52
CA ALA A 109 -17.71 -5.96 -6.99
C ALA A 109 -17.44 -4.95 -5.86
N ASP A 110 -17.78 -5.30 -4.62
CA ASP A 110 -17.54 -4.45 -3.46
C ASP A 110 -16.11 -4.60 -2.93
N LEU A 111 -15.75 -3.80 -1.92
CA LEU A 111 -14.39 -3.76 -1.39
C LEU A 111 -14.19 -4.69 -0.20
N SER A 112 -15.27 -5.25 0.37
CA SER A 112 -15.12 -6.30 1.36
C SER A 112 -14.61 -7.56 0.67
N ARG A 113 -13.92 -8.39 1.45
CA ARG A 113 -13.19 -9.54 0.96
C ARG A 113 -13.98 -10.82 1.20
N GLU A 114 -14.07 -11.64 0.16
CA GLU A 114 -14.69 -12.95 0.22
C GLU A 114 -13.73 -13.98 0.83
N LEU A 115 -14.28 -15.17 1.06
CA LEU A 115 -13.62 -16.32 1.64
C LEU A 115 -13.49 -17.43 0.60
N VAL A 116 -12.30 -17.99 0.49
CA VAL A 116 -12.08 -19.26 -0.21
C VAL A 116 -12.79 -20.35 0.58
N ALA A 117 -13.79 -20.98 -0.03
CA ALA A 117 -14.64 -21.96 0.63
C ALA A 117 -14.32 -23.38 0.18
N THR A 118 -14.53 -24.32 1.09
CA THR A 118 -14.52 -25.75 0.81
C THR A 118 -15.91 -26.33 1.01
N VAL A 119 -16.35 -27.19 0.09
CA VAL A 119 -17.67 -27.82 0.15
C VAL A 119 -17.52 -29.28 0.59
N GLY A 120 -18.38 -29.73 1.51
CA GLY A 120 -18.33 -31.08 2.05
C GLY A 120 -17.17 -31.29 3.03
N SER A 121 -16.95 -32.56 3.40
CA SER A 121 -16.01 -32.91 4.48
C SER A 121 -14.58 -33.21 4.02
N SER A 122 -14.32 -33.28 2.71
CA SER A 122 -12.96 -33.60 2.19
C SER A 122 -12.02 -32.39 2.19
N ALA A 123 -12.55 -31.16 2.31
CA ALA A 123 -11.79 -29.93 2.15
C ALA A 123 -11.09 -29.76 0.78
N GLU A 124 -11.58 -30.46 -0.25
CA GLU A 124 -10.99 -30.49 -1.61
C GLU A 124 -11.91 -29.91 -2.70
N SER A 125 -13.19 -29.69 -2.40
CA SER A 125 -14.15 -29.13 -3.37
C SER A 125 -14.18 -27.60 -3.26
N PRO A 126 -13.63 -26.85 -4.23
CA PRO A 126 -13.56 -25.39 -4.17
C PRO A 126 -14.91 -24.69 -4.39
N ALA A 127 -15.11 -23.58 -3.69
CA ALA A 127 -16.19 -22.62 -3.84
C ALA A 127 -15.74 -21.25 -3.34
N ILE A 128 -16.53 -20.19 -3.57
CA ILE A 128 -16.34 -18.87 -2.95
C ILE A 128 -17.55 -18.56 -2.06
N SER A 129 -17.31 -18.04 -0.87
CA SER A 129 -18.34 -17.61 0.08
C SER A 129 -18.12 -16.17 0.53
N LYS A 130 -19.19 -15.47 0.89
CA LYS A 130 -19.14 -14.15 1.52
C LYS A 130 -19.56 -14.25 2.98
N PHE A 131 -18.91 -13.47 3.84
CA PHE A 131 -19.31 -13.38 5.24
C PHE A 131 -20.75 -12.87 5.38
N ASN A 132 -21.46 -13.35 6.39
CA ASN A 132 -22.82 -12.93 6.69
C ASN A 132 -22.89 -12.43 8.13
N PRO A 133 -22.93 -11.10 8.37
CA PRO A 133 -23.10 -10.52 9.70
C PRO A 133 -24.30 -11.06 10.49
N ALA A 134 -25.39 -11.43 9.80
CA ALA A 134 -26.58 -12.00 10.43
C ALA A 134 -26.41 -13.49 10.81
N SER A 135 -25.37 -14.16 10.32
CA SER A 135 -25.02 -15.54 10.66
C SER A 135 -23.49 -15.74 10.64
N PRO A 136 -22.76 -15.14 11.60
CA PRO A 136 -21.29 -15.04 11.55
C PRO A 136 -20.56 -16.38 11.41
N GLY A 137 -21.10 -17.45 12.00
CA GLY A 137 -20.54 -18.81 11.90
C GLY A 137 -20.84 -19.54 10.59
N SER A 138 -21.59 -18.94 9.66
CA SER A 138 -22.06 -19.61 8.43
C SER A 138 -22.04 -18.66 7.22
N PRO A 139 -20.86 -18.45 6.61
CA PRO A 139 -20.71 -17.69 5.38
C PRO A 139 -21.60 -18.24 4.27
N SER A 140 -22.13 -17.34 3.44
CA SER A 140 -23.03 -17.70 2.33
C SER A 140 -22.20 -18.02 1.09
N ARG A 141 -22.42 -19.20 0.49
CA ARG A 141 -21.76 -19.55 -0.78
C ARG A 141 -22.30 -18.65 -1.91
N ILE A 142 -21.41 -17.92 -2.57
CA ILE A 142 -21.75 -17.03 -3.69
C ILE A 142 -21.32 -17.59 -5.05
N TYR A 143 -20.37 -18.53 -5.07
CA TYR A 143 -19.92 -19.18 -6.30
C TYR A 143 -19.54 -20.63 -6.06
N THR A 144 -19.95 -21.51 -6.98
CA THR A 144 -19.64 -22.94 -6.94
C THR A 144 -18.62 -23.25 -8.03
N ILE A 145 -17.45 -23.77 -7.65
CA ILE A 145 -16.35 -24.06 -8.58
C ILE A 145 -16.25 -25.57 -8.85
N TYR A 146 -16.27 -26.40 -7.80
CA TYR A 146 -15.89 -27.82 -7.85
C TYR A 146 -16.60 -28.68 -8.91
N ASN A 147 -17.82 -28.32 -9.30
CA ASN A 147 -18.62 -29.05 -10.28
C ASN A 147 -19.30 -28.15 -11.32
N GLU A 148 -18.81 -26.93 -11.56
CA GLU A 148 -19.39 -26.01 -12.55
C GLU A 148 -19.43 -26.66 -13.95
N THR A 149 -18.36 -27.34 -14.34
CA THR A 149 -18.24 -28.07 -15.62
C THR A 149 -17.55 -29.41 -15.42
N ALA A 150 -18.03 -30.48 -16.09
CA ALA A 150 -17.39 -31.80 -16.04
C ALA A 150 -15.94 -31.76 -16.57
N PRO A 151 -15.00 -32.58 -16.06
CA PRO A 151 -15.14 -33.58 -15.00
C PRO A 151 -15.18 -33.00 -13.57
N GLY A 152 -15.32 -31.69 -13.41
CA GLY A 152 -15.16 -30.98 -12.15
C GLY A 152 -13.69 -30.66 -11.89
N VAL A 153 -13.44 -29.93 -10.81
CA VAL A 153 -12.09 -29.56 -10.36
C VAL A 153 -11.92 -29.85 -8.88
N TYR A 154 -10.67 -29.99 -8.45
CA TYR A 154 -10.31 -30.06 -7.05
C TYR A 154 -9.17 -29.10 -6.71
N GLN A 155 -9.06 -28.82 -5.43
CA GLN A 155 -7.93 -28.14 -4.78
C GLN A 155 -7.32 -29.08 -3.73
N ALA A 156 -6.09 -28.80 -3.30
CA ALA A 156 -5.48 -29.59 -2.25
C ALA A 156 -6.19 -29.38 -0.90
N TYR A 157 -6.09 -30.40 -0.02
CA TYR A 157 -6.70 -30.41 1.30
C TYR A 157 -6.43 -29.12 2.07
N GLY A 158 -7.49 -28.59 2.69
CA GLY A 158 -7.43 -27.40 3.54
C GLY A 158 -7.62 -26.09 2.78
N GLY A 159 -8.28 -26.13 1.61
CA GLY A 159 -8.62 -24.92 0.85
C GLY A 159 -7.41 -24.33 0.12
N ARG A 160 -6.54 -25.19 -0.44
CA ARG A 160 -5.26 -24.78 -1.02
C ARG A 160 -5.30 -24.98 -2.54
N PRO A 161 -5.79 -23.98 -3.30
CA PRO A 161 -5.71 -24.04 -4.75
C PRO A 161 -4.25 -23.97 -5.20
N GLN A 162 -4.03 -24.35 -6.46
CA GLN A 162 -2.73 -24.34 -7.12
C GLN A 162 -2.20 -22.91 -7.21
N PHE A 163 -3.10 -21.94 -7.36
CA PHE A 163 -2.84 -20.51 -7.21
C PHE A 163 -4.16 -19.75 -7.00
N TRP A 164 -4.12 -18.61 -6.31
CA TRP A 164 -5.18 -17.61 -6.36
C TRP A 164 -4.58 -16.20 -6.20
N GLY A 165 -5.13 -15.24 -6.91
CA GLY A 165 -4.67 -13.86 -6.95
C GLY A 165 -4.94 -13.20 -8.31
N ASP A 166 -4.80 -11.88 -8.37
CA ASP A 166 -4.90 -11.08 -9.60
C ASP A 166 -3.79 -11.49 -10.57
N ILE A 167 -4.16 -12.13 -11.68
CA ILE A 167 -3.23 -12.49 -12.76
C ILE A 167 -3.75 -12.09 -14.13
N LEU A 168 -5.03 -11.74 -14.25
CA LEU A 168 -5.73 -11.36 -15.48
C LEU A 168 -6.79 -10.29 -15.16
N GLY A 169 -7.19 -9.51 -16.16
CA GLY A 169 -8.36 -8.63 -16.02
C GLY A 169 -8.12 -7.39 -15.16
N ASP A 170 -9.00 -7.14 -14.19
CA ASP A 170 -8.91 -6.00 -13.28
C ASP A 170 -8.29 -6.37 -11.94
N TRP A 171 -8.62 -5.66 -10.85
CA TRP A 171 -7.97 -5.81 -9.55
C TRP A 171 -8.42 -7.03 -8.76
N ARG A 172 -9.49 -7.70 -9.18
CA ARG A 172 -10.04 -8.84 -8.46
C ARG A 172 -9.23 -10.09 -8.76
N GLU A 173 -9.33 -11.06 -7.86
CA GLU A 173 -8.41 -12.18 -7.83
C GLU A 173 -8.98 -13.39 -8.60
N GLU A 174 -8.18 -13.96 -9.49
CA GLU A 174 -8.49 -15.24 -10.12
C GLU A 174 -8.29 -16.42 -9.16
N TYR A 175 -8.93 -17.53 -9.47
CA TYR A 175 -8.80 -18.79 -8.74
C TYR A 175 -8.40 -19.92 -9.69
N LEU A 176 -7.27 -20.59 -9.43
CA LEU A 176 -6.69 -21.61 -10.32
C LEU A 176 -6.74 -22.99 -9.65
N CYS A 177 -7.38 -23.95 -10.33
CA CYS A 177 -7.50 -25.34 -9.89
C CYS A 177 -7.15 -26.32 -11.01
N VAL A 178 -7.03 -27.60 -10.67
CA VAL A 178 -6.84 -28.69 -11.64
C VAL A 178 -8.14 -29.48 -11.82
N ALA A 179 -8.39 -29.96 -13.03
CA ALA A 179 -9.50 -30.87 -13.31
C ALA A 179 -9.36 -32.19 -12.53
N ASN A 180 -10.47 -32.82 -12.16
CA ASN A 180 -10.49 -34.07 -11.38
C ASN A 180 -9.76 -35.24 -12.05
N ASP A 181 -9.66 -35.23 -13.38
CA ASP A 181 -8.91 -36.21 -14.17
C ASP A 181 -7.47 -35.76 -14.48
N ASN A 182 -7.04 -34.63 -13.93
CA ASN A 182 -5.74 -33.98 -14.16
C ASN A 182 -5.45 -33.60 -15.62
N SER A 183 -6.47 -33.48 -16.47
CA SER A 183 -6.29 -33.16 -17.89
C SER A 183 -5.95 -31.69 -18.18
N GLU A 184 -6.36 -30.78 -17.31
CA GLU A 184 -6.22 -29.33 -17.50
C GLU A 184 -6.14 -28.55 -16.19
N LEU A 185 -5.60 -27.33 -16.27
CA LEU A 185 -5.76 -26.30 -15.26
C LEU A 185 -6.92 -25.39 -15.67
N ARG A 186 -7.75 -24.98 -14.71
CA ARG A 186 -8.86 -24.04 -14.92
C ARG A 186 -8.64 -22.79 -14.09
N ILE A 187 -8.73 -21.65 -14.77
CA ILE A 187 -8.68 -20.32 -14.16
C ILE A 187 -10.09 -19.76 -14.15
N TYR A 188 -10.59 -19.44 -12.97
CA TYR A 188 -11.89 -18.80 -12.77
C TYR A 188 -11.65 -17.33 -12.45
N THR A 189 -12.37 -16.45 -13.13
CA THR A 189 -12.31 -14.99 -12.96
C THR A 189 -13.71 -14.44 -12.68
N PRO A 190 -13.84 -13.39 -11.85
CA PRO A 190 -15.11 -12.72 -11.62
C PRO A 190 -15.79 -12.21 -12.90
N LYS A 191 -17.12 -12.33 -12.95
CA LYS A 191 -17.94 -11.83 -14.08
C LYS A 191 -18.77 -10.60 -13.75
N THR A 192 -18.83 -10.21 -12.47
CA THR A 192 -19.55 -9.02 -12.02
C THR A 192 -18.80 -7.77 -12.47
N ALA A 193 -19.51 -6.68 -12.77
CA ALA A 193 -18.86 -5.40 -13.04
C ALA A 193 -18.55 -4.70 -11.71
N SER A 194 -17.34 -4.16 -11.56
CA SER A 194 -16.99 -3.25 -10.45
C SER A 194 -16.93 -1.81 -10.95
N VAL A 195 -17.36 -0.86 -10.10
CA VAL A 195 -17.16 0.57 -10.34
C VAL A 195 -15.82 1.06 -9.78
N THR A 196 -15.17 0.23 -8.95
CA THR A 196 -13.84 0.49 -8.41
C THR A 196 -12.80 0.13 -9.47
N ARG A 197 -11.88 1.06 -9.73
CA ARG A 197 -10.69 0.81 -10.55
C ARG A 197 -9.45 0.97 -9.70
N LEU A 198 -8.73 -0.13 -9.51
CA LEU A 198 -7.39 -0.14 -8.92
C LEU A 198 -6.40 -0.57 -10.00
N TYR A 199 -5.12 -0.28 -9.77
CA TYR A 199 -4.06 -0.91 -10.56
C TYR A 199 -4.02 -2.41 -10.24
N THR A 200 -3.52 -3.23 -11.17
CA THR A 200 -3.35 -4.67 -10.90
C THR A 200 -2.57 -4.87 -9.61
N LEU A 201 -3.08 -5.69 -8.71
CA LEU A 201 -2.47 -5.97 -7.41
C LEU A 201 -1.05 -6.55 -7.58
N MET A 202 -0.74 -7.16 -8.73
CA MET A 202 0.62 -7.62 -9.06
C MET A 202 1.64 -6.49 -9.28
N HIS A 203 1.20 -5.24 -9.41
CA HIS A 203 2.09 -4.06 -9.35
C HIS A 203 2.22 -3.50 -7.94
N ASN A 204 1.51 -4.04 -6.94
CA ASN A 204 1.77 -3.76 -5.55
C ASN A 204 2.94 -4.66 -5.08
N PRO A 205 4.03 -4.08 -4.55
CA PRO A 205 5.23 -4.87 -4.26
C PRO A 205 5.00 -5.90 -3.16
N GLN A 206 4.20 -5.59 -2.14
CA GLN A 206 3.87 -6.54 -1.09
C GLN A 206 3.01 -7.69 -1.62
N TYR A 207 1.93 -7.37 -2.33
CA TYR A 207 1.02 -8.37 -2.89
C TYR A 207 1.77 -9.32 -3.84
N ARG A 208 2.56 -8.76 -4.75
CA ARG A 208 3.37 -9.51 -5.72
C ARG A 208 4.37 -10.46 -5.05
N MET A 209 4.96 -10.03 -3.94
CA MET A 209 5.88 -10.86 -3.16
C MET A 209 5.12 -11.96 -2.39
N GLN A 210 4.00 -11.62 -1.77
CA GLN A 210 3.19 -12.58 -1.02
C GLN A 210 2.60 -13.68 -1.93
N ALA A 211 2.33 -13.37 -3.21
CA ALA A 211 1.94 -14.37 -4.22
C ALA A 211 3.01 -15.46 -4.47
N THR A 212 4.21 -15.32 -3.90
CA THR A 212 5.30 -16.32 -3.98
C THR A 212 5.57 -17.03 -2.66
N THR A 213 4.76 -16.80 -1.62
CA THR A 213 4.88 -17.42 -0.29
C THR A 213 4.86 -18.94 -0.39
N LYS A 214 5.80 -19.59 0.30
CA LYS A 214 5.95 -21.06 0.32
C LYS A 214 5.62 -21.62 1.70
N GLY A 215 5.31 -22.92 1.74
CA GLY A 215 4.89 -23.61 2.96
C GLY A 215 3.38 -23.79 2.97
N TYR A 216 2.73 -23.49 4.10
CA TYR A 216 1.27 -23.36 4.11
C TYR A 216 0.90 -22.05 3.42
N VAL A 217 0.25 -22.16 2.26
CA VAL A 217 -0.17 -21.02 1.43
C VAL A 217 -1.00 -20.03 2.24
N GLN A 218 -0.75 -18.74 2.11
CA GLN A 218 -1.46 -17.68 2.84
C GLN A 218 -2.15 -16.75 1.84
N ALA A 219 -3.22 -16.07 2.24
CA ALA A 219 -3.80 -14.98 1.45
C ALA A 219 -2.77 -13.89 1.15
N ASN A 220 -2.89 -13.29 -0.04
CA ASN A 220 -2.04 -12.19 -0.47
C ASN A 220 -2.64 -10.85 -0.02
N TYR A 221 -1.79 -9.89 0.33
CA TYR A 221 -2.20 -8.58 0.81
C TYR A 221 -1.40 -7.46 0.15
N VAL A 222 -2.06 -6.32 -0.07
CA VAL A 222 -1.44 -5.07 -0.50
C VAL A 222 -0.81 -4.31 0.68
N ASP A 223 0.08 -3.37 0.39
CA ASP A 223 0.74 -2.49 1.39
C ASP A 223 -0.09 -1.23 1.79
N TYR A 224 -1.37 -1.22 1.44
CA TYR A 224 -2.35 -0.20 1.82
C TYR A 224 -3.66 -0.88 2.23
N TYR A 225 -4.53 -0.19 2.96
CA TYR A 225 -5.85 -0.74 3.28
C TYR A 225 -6.73 -0.85 2.02
N LEU A 226 -7.01 -2.09 1.62
CA LEU A 226 -7.96 -2.42 0.56
C LEU A 226 -9.22 -3.04 1.19
N GLY A 227 -10.24 -2.21 1.35
CA GLY A 227 -11.47 -2.54 2.07
C GLY A 227 -12.52 -1.43 2.01
N THR A 228 -13.66 -1.65 2.65
CA THR A 228 -14.79 -0.71 2.68
C THR A 228 -14.37 0.63 3.31
N GLY A 229 -14.55 1.72 2.55
CA GLY A 229 -14.17 3.06 3.01
C GLY A 229 -12.66 3.36 2.91
N MET A 230 -11.89 2.56 2.15
CA MET A 230 -10.53 2.91 1.79
C MET A 230 -10.45 4.27 1.11
N THR A 231 -9.32 4.94 1.27
CA THR A 231 -8.96 6.12 0.48
C THR A 231 -8.28 5.68 -0.83
N PRO A 232 -8.14 6.57 -1.83
CA PRO A 232 -7.36 6.27 -3.02
C PRO A 232 -5.97 5.70 -2.66
N PRO A 233 -5.55 4.58 -3.25
CA PRO A 233 -4.25 3.98 -2.93
C PRO A 233 -3.11 4.83 -3.52
N PRO A 234 -1.88 4.68 -2.99
CA PRO A 234 -0.72 5.27 -3.63
C PRO A 234 -0.53 4.72 -5.06
N PRO A 235 0.09 5.50 -5.96
CA PRO A 235 0.43 5.05 -7.30
C PRO A 235 1.40 3.86 -7.21
N PRO A 236 1.37 2.90 -8.15
CA PRO A 236 2.27 1.77 -8.13
C PRO A 236 3.74 2.22 -8.33
N PRO A 237 4.72 1.50 -7.74
CA PRO A 237 6.15 1.79 -7.94
C PRO A 237 6.61 1.59 -9.40
N MET A 238 5.82 0.89 -10.22
CA MET A 238 6.09 0.63 -11.63
C MET A 238 5.69 1.85 -12.48
N VAL A 239 6.48 2.92 -12.40
CA VAL A 239 6.26 4.17 -13.17
C VAL A 239 7.06 4.10 -14.48
N GLY A 240 6.37 4.16 -15.62
CA GLY A 240 7.03 4.27 -16.92
C GLY A 240 7.47 5.70 -17.20
N ALA A 241 8.73 5.91 -17.57
CA ALA A 241 9.26 7.22 -17.99
C ALA A 241 10.24 7.08 -19.15
N ASP A 242 10.40 8.14 -19.93
CA ASP A 242 11.38 8.18 -21.03
C ASP A 242 12.82 8.20 -20.51
N LEU A 243 13.05 8.90 -19.39
CA LEU A 243 14.37 9.17 -18.84
C LEU A 243 14.40 8.89 -17.34
N LEU A 244 15.42 8.15 -16.89
CA LEU A 244 15.68 7.91 -15.47
C LEU A 244 16.85 8.77 -15.00
N TRP A 245 16.72 9.42 -13.86
CA TRP A 245 17.78 10.26 -13.31
C TRP A 245 19.02 9.41 -13.03
N ARG A 246 20.16 9.82 -13.59
CA ARG A 246 21.45 9.17 -13.31
C ARG A 246 22.16 9.83 -12.14
N GLY A 247 22.36 11.14 -12.21
CA GLY A 247 23.23 11.89 -11.29
C GLY A 247 24.66 11.32 -11.20
N GLY A 248 25.32 11.58 -10.07
CA GLY A 248 26.65 11.05 -9.75
C GLY A 248 27.83 11.83 -10.34
N SER A 249 28.81 11.12 -10.88
CA SER A 249 30.02 11.71 -11.47
C SER A 249 29.82 12.14 -12.93
N GLY A 250 30.62 13.11 -13.37
CA GLY A 250 30.56 13.67 -14.73
C GLY A 250 29.59 14.86 -14.86
N SER A 251 29.11 15.13 -16.09
CA SER A 251 28.14 16.22 -16.32
C SER A 251 26.76 15.81 -15.82
N THR A 252 26.31 16.44 -14.73
CA THR A 252 25.05 16.12 -14.05
C THR A 252 24.08 17.29 -13.97
N THR A 253 24.39 18.43 -14.61
CA THR A 253 23.42 19.53 -14.74
C THR A 253 22.17 19.03 -15.47
N TRP A 254 21.00 19.37 -14.95
CA TRP A 254 19.75 19.20 -15.70
C TRP A 254 19.58 20.44 -16.57
N ASP A 255 19.90 20.27 -17.85
CA ASP A 255 19.73 21.25 -18.91
C ASP A 255 18.99 20.60 -20.10
N ASN A 256 18.65 21.38 -21.12
CA ASN A 256 17.96 20.87 -22.31
C ASN A 256 18.96 20.58 -23.43
N GLY A 257 19.25 19.29 -23.66
CA GLY A 257 20.01 18.80 -24.81
C GLY A 257 21.54 18.89 -24.68
N VAL A 258 22.11 19.23 -23.51
CA VAL A 258 23.56 19.45 -23.37
C VAL A 258 24.23 18.37 -22.52
N SER A 259 23.87 18.29 -21.25
CA SER A 259 24.44 17.34 -20.30
C SER A 259 23.76 15.98 -20.41
N GLY A 260 24.57 14.92 -20.52
CA GLY A 260 24.08 13.55 -20.37
C GLY A 260 23.82 13.22 -18.90
N SER A 261 22.82 13.85 -18.27
CA SER A 261 22.47 13.68 -16.84
C SER A 261 21.44 12.57 -16.58
N TRP A 262 20.92 11.96 -17.64
CA TRP A 262 19.87 10.95 -17.60
C TRP A 262 20.34 9.61 -18.16
N THR A 263 19.53 8.58 -17.96
CA THR A 263 19.61 7.34 -18.74
C THR A 263 18.33 7.12 -19.53
N GLN A 264 18.48 6.59 -20.75
CA GLN A 264 17.41 6.11 -21.60
C GLN A 264 17.75 4.68 -22.02
N ALA A 265 16.89 3.71 -21.69
CA ALA A 265 17.15 2.29 -21.94
C ALA A 265 18.56 1.83 -21.47
N GLY A 266 18.99 2.31 -20.30
CA GLY A 266 20.29 1.97 -19.70
C GLY A 266 21.51 2.72 -20.26
N SER A 267 21.33 3.53 -21.31
CA SER A 267 22.41 4.35 -21.89
C SER A 267 22.34 5.79 -21.42
N VAL A 268 23.48 6.46 -21.29
CA VAL A 268 23.53 7.89 -20.96
C VAL A 268 22.83 8.72 -22.04
N ALA A 269 21.94 9.62 -21.62
CA ALA A 269 21.17 10.49 -22.51
C ALA A 269 21.04 11.90 -21.94
N PRO A 270 20.96 12.94 -22.79
CA PRO A 270 20.54 14.26 -22.37
C PRO A 270 19.03 14.34 -22.20
N PHE A 271 18.57 15.32 -21.42
CA PHE A 271 17.15 15.66 -21.37
C PHE A 271 16.72 16.39 -22.66
N THR A 272 15.47 16.19 -23.07
CA THR A 272 14.82 16.97 -24.13
C THR A 272 13.42 17.35 -23.68
N THR A 273 13.00 18.60 -23.91
CA THR A 273 11.65 19.09 -23.62
C THR A 273 10.56 18.10 -24.06
N GLY A 274 9.56 17.93 -23.19
CA GLY A 274 8.42 17.03 -23.38
C GLY A 274 8.66 15.59 -22.93
N LYS A 275 9.91 15.20 -22.64
CA LYS A 275 10.22 13.86 -22.10
C LYS A 275 9.72 13.71 -20.66
N SER A 276 9.11 12.56 -20.36
CA SER A 276 8.78 12.15 -19.00
C SER A 276 10.05 11.74 -18.26
N VAL A 277 10.20 12.17 -17.01
CA VAL A 277 11.41 11.92 -16.23
C VAL A 277 11.08 11.32 -14.86
N LEU A 278 11.90 10.37 -14.41
CA LEU A 278 11.70 9.62 -13.17
C LEU A 278 12.97 9.55 -12.31
N PHE A 279 12.80 9.78 -11.02
CA PHE A 279 13.76 9.50 -9.98
C PHE A 279 13.30 8.27 -9.20
N ASP A 280 13.78 7.09 -9.57
CA ASP A 280 13.45 5.81 -8.93
C ASP A 280 14.49 5.40 -7.87
N ILE A 281 14.47 4.13 -7.43
CA ILE A 281 15.45 3.60 -6.48
C ILE A 281 16.91 3.67 -6.99
N SER A 282 17.12 3.70 -8.30
CA SER A 282 18.45 3.80 -8.92
C SER A 282 19.00 5.22 -8.92
N ALA A 283 18.13 6.24 -8.80
CA ALA A 283 18.50 7.65 -8.81
C ALA A 283 19.65 7.94 -7.83
N ASP A 284 20.74 8.53 -8.33
CA ASP A 284 21.81 9.04 -7.47
C ASP A 284 21.28 10.20 -6.61
N SER A 285 21.75 10.25 -5.37
CA SER A 285 21.42 11.29 -4.39
C SER A 285 22.67 11.88 -3.74
N SER A 286 23.85 11.62 -4.29
CA SER A 286 25.13 12.10 -3.74
C SER A 286 25.42 13.55 -4.13
N THR A 287 24.74 14.04 -5.17
CA THR A 287 24.89 15.38 -5.72
C THR A 287 23.53 16.04 -5.93
N THR A 288 23.50 17.37 -5.82
CA THR A 288 22.31 18.17 -6.08
C THR A 288 21.96 18.17 -7.58
N VAL A 289 20.66 18.10 -7.89
CA VAL A 289 20.12 18.26 -9.25
C VAL A 289 20.09 19.75 -9.60
N ALA A 290 21.19 20.27 -10.14
CA ALA A 290 21.28 21.67 -10.54
C ALA A 290 20.54 21.91 -11.86
N LEU A 291 19.53 22.78 -11.85
CA LEU A 291 18.80 23.18 -13.05
C LEU A 291 19.55 24.28 -13.80
N SER A 292 19.54 24.22 -15.13
CA SER A 292 20.02 25.29 -16.01
C SER A 292 19.00 25.63 -17.08
N GLY A 293 18.55 26.88 -17.08
CA GLY A 293 17.53 27.38 -18.00
C GLY A 293 16.10 26.95 -17.63
N VAL A 294 15.16 27.18 -18.54
CA VAL A 294 13.74 26.85 -18.35
C VAL A 294 13.49 25.46 -18.93
N LEU A 295 13.11 24.51 -18.07
CA LEU A 295 12.89 23.11 -18.42
C LEU A 295 11.39 22.79 -18.41
N GLN A 296 10.98 21.95 -19.35
CA GLN A 296 9.57 21.59 -19.59
C GLN A 296 9.46 20.08 -19.84
N PRO A 297 9.65 19.23 -18.81
CA PRO A 297 9.40 17.80 -18.97
C PRO A 297 7.91 17.53 -19.22
N GLY A 298 7.57 16.33 -19.69
CA GLY A 298 6.18 15.89 -19.82
C GLY A 298 5.55 15.53 -18.48
N SER A 299 6.32 14.86 -17.61
CA SER A 299 6.02 14.58 -16.20
C SER A 299 7.32 14.54 -15.42
N LEU A 300 7.24 14.79 -14.11
CA LEU A 300 8.35 14.64 -13.16
C LEU A 300 7.91 13.78 -11.99
N ASP A 301 8.39 12.54 -11.98
CA ASP A 301 7.98 11.56 -10.99
C ASP A 301 9.15 11.21 -10.07
N PHE A 302 8.87 11.16 -8.77
CA PHE A 302 9.79 10.70 -7.75
C PHE A 302 9.19 9.47 -7.07
N TYR A 303 9.88 8.34 -7.17
CA TYR A 303 9.58 7.13 -6.43
C TYR A 303 10.90 6.55 -5.87
N SER A 304 11.53 7.34 -5.00
CA SER A 304 12.86 7.05 -4.47
C SER A 304 12.81 6.95 -2.94
N PRO A 305 13.51 5.98 -2.33
CA PRO A 305 13.72 5.97 -0.88
C PRO A 305 14.83 6.94 -0.44
N LYS A 306 15.60 7.50 -1.39
CA LYS A 306 16.68 8.45 -1.15
C LYS A 306 16.16 9.88 -1.26
N ASP A 307 16.66 10.76 -0.39
CA ASP A 307 16.40 12.20 -0.46
C ASP A 307 16.98 12.80 -1.74
N GLN A 308 16.23 13.69 -2.38
CA GLN A 308 16.61 14.36 -3.62
C GLN A 308 16.51 15.87 -3.44
N VAL A 309 17.47 16.60 -4.02
CA VAL A 309 17.51 18.07 -3.95
C VAL A 309 17.57 18.64 -5.36
N ILE A 310 16.55 19.40 -5.75
CA ILE A 310 16.53 20.21 -6.97
C ILE A 310 16.95 21.63 -6.61
N ASP A 311 18.02 22.11 -7.25
CA ASP A 311 18.48 23.49 -7.15
C ASP A 311 18.02 24.32 -8.34
N GLY A 312 17.06 25.21 -8.10
CA GLY A 312 16.51 26.15 -9.09
C GLY A 312 17.21 27.51 -9.14
N THR A 313 18.42 27.65 -8.60
CA THR A 313 19.15 28.95 -8.60
C THR A 313 19.43 29.46 -10.02
N SER A 314 19.75 28.55 -10.95
CA SER A 314 20.10 28.88 -12.36
C SER A 314 19.07 28.38 -13.39
N GLY A 315 17.92 27.88 -12.93
CA GLY A 315 16.92 27.28 -13.81
C GLY A 315 15.57 27.07 -13.14
N SER A 316 14.58 26.69 -13.93
CA SER A 316 13.22 26.47 -13.42
C SER A 316 12.47 25.38 -14.18
N LEU A 317 11.55 24.73 -13.48
CA LEU A 317 10.54 23.85 -14.07
C LEU A 317 9.30 24.67 -14.47
N SER A 318 8.80 24.43 -15.68
CA SER A 318 7.66 25.16 -16.26
C SER A 318 6.82 24.27 -17.17
N GLY A 319 5.77 24.84 -17.78
CA GLY A 319 4.87 24.14 -18.70
C GLY A 319 3.78 23.34 -17.98
N GLY A 320 3.16 22.41 -18.71
CA GLY A 320 2.01 21.64 -18.23
C GLY A 320 2.35 20.39 -17.40
N MET A 321 3.62 20.18 -17.03
CA MET A 321 4.04 18.97 -16.30
C MET A 321 3.29 18.79 -14.99
N ALA A 322 2.93 17.54 -14.68
CA ALA A 322 2.57 17.13 -13.33
C ALA A 322 3.82 16.71 -12.56
N LEU A 323 3.79 16.87 -11.23
CA LEU A 323 4.81 16.37 -10.33
C LEU A 323 4.20 15.32 -9.40
N MET A 324 4.72 14.09 -9.41
CA MET A 324 4.36 13.08 -8.43
C MET A 324 5.52 12.85 -7.47
N LYS A 325 5.24 12.92 -6.16
CA LYS A 325 6.19 12.57 -5.11
C LYS A 325 5.68 11.38 -4.30
N ALA A 326 6.33 10.24 -4.46
CA ALA A 326 6.09 9.00 -3.73
C ALA A 326 7.44 8.43 -3.22
N GLY A 327 7.36 7.34 -2.44
CA GLY A 327 8.50 6.74 -1.74
C GLY A 327 8.98 7.56 -0.54
N LYS A 328 9.66 6.86 0.38
CA LYS A 328 10.07 7.38 1.70
C LYS A 328 10.96 8.62 1.66
N GLY A 329 11.79 8.80 0.63
CA GLY A 329 12.73 9.91 0.53
C GLY A 329 12.01 11.26 0.47
N SER A 330 12.69 12.34 0.82
CA SER A 330 12.22 13.71 0.63
C SER A 330 12.63 14.25 -0.74
N LEU A 331 11.84 15.18 -1.28
CA LEU A 331 12.20 16.04 -2.39
C LEU A 331 12.29 17.47 -1.87
N THR A 332 13.49 18.03 -1.85
CA THR A 332 13.70 19.45 -1.58
C THR A 332 13.84 20.21 -2.90
N ILE A 333 13.09 21.29 -3.06
CA ILE A 333 13.10 22.12 -4.26
C ILE A 333 13.31 23.60 -3.90
N SER A 334 14.30 24.23 -4.50
CA SER A 334 14.61 25.66 -4.32
C SER A 334 14.36 26.47 -5.59
N GLY A 335 14.25 27.80 -5.46
CA GLY A 335 14.02 28.70 -6.58
C GLY A 335 12.53 28.87 -6.91
N THR A 336 12.23 29.44 -8.09
CA THR A 336 10.84 29.71 -8.51
C THR A 336 10.46 28.82 -9.68
N HIS A 337 9.37 28.08 -9.54
CA HIS A 337 8.86 27.16 -10.56
C HIS A 337 7.44 27.52 -10.96
N GLY A 338 7.18 27.46 -12.26
CA GLY A 338 5.95 27.97 -12.88
C GLY A 338 5.14 26.92 -13.63
N TYR A 339 5.39 25.64 -13.40
CA TYR A 339 4.59 24.58 -14.00
C TYR A 339 3.17 24.57 -13.43
N SER A 340 2.18 24.26 -14.28
CA SER A 340 0.76 24.38 -13.96
C SER A 340 0.05 23.04 -13.75
N GLY A 341 0.66 21.92 -14.14
CA GLY A 341 0.11 20.61 -13.86
C GLY A 341 0.17 20.30 -12.36
N THR A 342 -0.76 19.47 -11.89
CA THR A 342 -0.93 19.18 -10.46
C THR A 342 0.32 18.54 -9.84
N THR A 343 0.63 18.95 -8.62
CA THR A 343 1.60 18.27 -7.76
C THR A 343 0.88 17.34 -6.79
N THR A 344 1.22 16.06 -6.77
CA THR A 344 0.67 15.08 -5.81
C THR A 344 1.78 14.50 -4.94
N VAL A 345 1.58 14.46 -3.63
CA VAL A 345 2.49 13.85 -2.66
C VAL A 345 1.78 12.66 -2.00
N TRP A 346 2.37 11.48 -2.06
CA TRP A 346 1.79 10.21 -1.56
C TRP A 346 2.59 9.61 -0.40
N ASP A 347 3.90 9.85 -0.37
CA ASP A 347 4.79 9.43 0.71
C ASP A 347 6.07 10.29 0.74
N GLY A 348 6.75 10.28 1.88
CA GLY A 348 7.88 11.15 2.17
C GLY A 348 7.47 12.63 2.19
N ALA A 349 8.40 13.51 1.83
CA ALA A 349 8.17 14.95 1.91
C ALA A 349 8.37 15.65 0.57
N LEU A 350 7.56 16.68 0.31
CA LEU A 350 7.88 17.76 -0.61
C LEU A 350 8.25 19.01 0.21
N ILE A 351 9.53 19.36 0.21
CA ILE A 351 10.08 20.52 0.92
C ILE A 351 10.32 21.64 -0.09
N VAL A 352 9.54 22.72 0.00
CA VAL A 352 9.66 23.87 -0.90
C VAL A 352 10.41 25.00 -0.20
N ASN A 353 11.63 25.30 -0.66
CA ASN A 353 12.49 26.39 -0.22
C ASN A 353 12.59 27.45 -1.33
N GLY A 354 11.44 27.95 -1.74
CA GLY A 354 11.27 28.75 -2.96
C GLY A 354 9.79 29.02 -3.21
N THR A 355 9.37 29.03 -4.48
CA THR A 355 7.96 29.25 -4.84
C THR A 355 7.48 28.24 -5.90
N LEU A 356 6.36 27.57 -5.62
CA LEU A 356 5.55 26.90 -6.63
C LEU A 356 4.41 27.84 -7.04
N SER A 357 4.55 28.47 -8.20
CA SER A 357 3.74 29.64 -8.60
C SER A 357 2.36 29.24 -9.15
N SER A 358 2.30 28.10 -9.85
CA SER A 358 1.16 27.76 -10.71
C SER A 358 0.59 26.35 -10.52
N SER A 359 1.23 25.50 -9.71
CA SER A 359 0.78 24.11 -9.50
C SER A 359 -0.08 23.99 -8.24
N PRO A 360 -1.35 23.53 -8.35
CA PRO A 360 -2.12 23.11 -7.18
C PRO A 360 -1.51 21.83 -6.59
N VAL A 361 -1.55 21.71 -5.25
CA VAL A 361 -0.91 20.59 -4.55
C VAL A 361 -1.96 19.73 -3.84
N THR A 362 -1.88 18.42 -4.00
CA THR A 362 -2.63 17.45 -3.19
C THR A 362 -1.66 16.55 -2.43
N VAL A 363 -1.91 16.34 -1.14
CA VAL A 363 -1.05 15.54 -0.27
C VAL A 363 -1.88 14.42 0.34
N TRP A 364 -1.36 13.20 0.35
CA TRP A 364 -1.96 12.03 0.98
C TRP A 364 -0.98 11.46 2.01
N GLY A 365 -1.45 11.18 3.22
CA GLY A 365 -0.60 10.57 4.24
C GLY A 365 -0.28 9.11 3.98
N GLY A 366 -1.18 8.42 3.27
CA GLY A 366 -1.08 6.98 3.00
C GLY A 366 -1.03 6.13 4.28
N THR A 367 -0.60 4.89 4.13
CA THR A 367 -0.46 3.89 5.21
C THR A 367 0.40 4.39 6.37
N PHE A 368 1.45 5.17 6.07
CA PHE A 368 2.46 5.57 7.05
C PHE A 368 2.24 6.96 7.67
N GLY A 369 1.23 7.72 7.22
CA GLY A 369 0.95 9.08 7.70
C GLY A 369 0.10 9.13 8.98
N GLY A 370 -0.50 10.27 9.31
CA GLY A 370 -1.46 10.44 10.41
C GLY A 370 -0.85 10.86 11.75
N ILE A 371 -1.72 11.17 12.72
CA ILE A 371 -1.35 11.80 14.00
C ILE A 371 -0.19 11.10 14.73
N PRO A 372 -0.17 9.75 14.88
CA PRO A 372 0.91 9.10 15.61
C PRO A 372 2.27 9.17 14.88
N ALA A 373 2.27 9.48 13.57
CA ALA A 373 3.50 9.69 12.81
C ALA A 373 4.10 11.09 13.02
N ALA A 374 3.33 12.08 13.49
CA ALA A 374 3.80 13.44 13.82
C ALA A 374 4.71 14.09 12.75
N GLY A 375 4.44 13.83 11.47
CA GLY A 375 5.14 14.37 10.32
C GLY A 375 6.43 13.63 9.96
N ALA A 376 6.78 12.57 10.70
CA ALA A 376 7.99 11.79 10.46
C ALA A 376 7.89 10.86 9.24
N THR A 377 6.69 10.33 8.96
CA THR A 377 6.40 9.39 7.87
C THR A 377 5.08 9.71 7.19
N GLY A 378 4.83 9.08 6.03
CA GLY A 378 3.71 9.41 5.15
C GLY A 378 3.90 10.71 4.38
N GLY A 379 3.00 10.98 3.44
CA GLY A 379 3.10 12.16 2.58
C GLY A 379 2.89 13.46 3.33
N ARG A 380 3.82 14.40 3.15
CA ARG A 380 3.76 15.74 3.74
C ARG A 380 4.34 16.83 2.84
N VAL A 381 3.93 18.06 3.12
CA VAL A 381 4.58 19.27 2.59
C VAL A 381 5.30 20.03 3.70
N GLY A 382 6.40 20.68 3.32
CA GLY A 382 7.21 21.49 4.23
C GLY A 382 8.06 22.52 3.50
N GLY A 383 9.05 23.04 4.21
CA GLY A 383 10.00 24.04 3.74
C GLY A 383 9.72 25.45 4.27
N SER A 384 10.47 26.41 3.77
CA SER A 384 10.36 27.83 4.11
C SER A 384 9.83 28.71 2.95
N GLY A 385 9.22 28.07 1.96
CA GLY A 385 8.76 28.68 0.72
C GLY A 385 7.27 28.99 0.65
N THR A 386 6.81 29.21 -0.58
CA THR A 386 5.42 29.57 -0.90
C THR A 386 4.79 28.55 -1.85
N PHE A 387 3.60 28.08 -1.50
CA PHE A 387 2.66 27.43 -2.40
C PHE A 387 1.65 28.48 -2.86
N SER A 388 1.77 28.98 -4.09
CA SER A 388 0.91 30.08 -4.56
C SER A 388 -0.49 29.63 -4.95
N GLN A 389 -0.66 28.35 -5.32
CA GLN A 389 -1.96 27.74 -5.63
C GLN A 389 -2.52 26.96 -4.43
N PRO A 390 -3.81 26.55 -4.47
CA PRO A 390 -4.42 25.81 -3.37
C PRO A 390 -3.66 24.53 -3.04
N VAL A 391 -3.54 24.26 -1.74
CA VAL A 391 -3.02 23.01 -1.21
C VAL A 391 -4.16 22.24 -0.55
N THR A 392 -4.32 20.97 -0.87
CA THR A 392 -5.30 20.06 -0.26
C THR A 392 -4.58 18.94 0.48
N LEU A 393 -4.82 18.85 1.79
CA LEU A 393 -4.40 17.72 2.62
C LEU A 393 -5.53 16.70 2.61
N GLY A 394 -5.28 15.57 1.96
CA GLY A 394 -6.12 14.38 2.04
C GLY A 394 -5.95 13.64 3.36
N TYR A 395 -6.55 12.45 3.42
CA TYR A 395 -6.50 11.61 4.61
C TYR A 395 -5.06 11.41 5.09
N ARG A 396 -4.83 11.66 6.39
CA ARG A 396 -3.56 11.46 7.12
C ARG A 396 -2.37 12.30 6.65
N ALA A 397 -2.58 13.21 5.71
CA ALA A 397 -1.53 14.09 5.19
C ALA A 397 -1.06 15.10 6.24
N ALA A 398 0.20 15.52 6.13
CA ALA A 398 0.79 16.44 7.10
C ALA A 398 1.35 17.72 6.46
N VAL A 399 1.39 18.78 7.27
CA VAL A 399 2.19 19.98 7.05
C VAL A 399 3.26 20.07 8.13
N THR A 400 4.51 20.23 7.72
CA THR A 400 5.68 20.38 8.59
C THR A 400 6.53 21.56 8.11
N PRO A 401 6.30 22.80 8.59
CA PRO A 401 7.11 23.95 8.19
C PRO A 401 8.60 23.72 8.45
N GLY A 402 9.45 24.21 7.56
CA GLY A 402 10.90 23.92 7.54
C GLY A 402 11.23 22.51 7.01
N SER A 403 12.42 21.98 7.28
CA SER A 403 12.87 20.71 6.64
C SER A 403 12.24 19.45 7.27
N GLY A 404 11.53 19.60 8.38
CA GLY A 404 10.89 18.54 9.14
C GLY A 404 10.82 18.90 10.62
N MET A 405 10.40 17.94 11.46
CA MET A 405 10.39 18.11 12.92
C MET A 405 11.78 18.45 13.46
N GLY A 406 11.87 19.43 14.34
CA GLY A 406 13.09 20.01 14.89
C GLY A 406 13.78 21.04 13.99
N SER A 407 13.15 21.45 12.90
CA SER A 407 13.68 22.44 11.96
C SER A 407 12.61 23.47 11.61
N ALA A 408 12.46 24.48 12.47
CA ALA A 408 11.49 25.55 12.27
C ALA A 408 11.68 26.28 10.93
N GLY A 409 10.57 26.58 10.26
CA GLY A 409 10.52 27.38 9.04
C GLY A 409 9.19 28.11 8.90
N THR A 410 9.11 29.06 7.97
CA THR A 410 7.87 29.77 7.64
C THR A 410 7.38 29.30 6.28
N LEU A 411 6.23 28.61 6.25
CA LEU A 411 5.63 28.13 5.02
C LEU A 411 4.38 28.96 4.68
N ALA A 412 4.31 29.47 3.46
CA ALA A 412 3.20 30.31 3.00
C ALA A 412 2.25 29.56 2.05
N PHE A 413 0.94 29.66 2.32
CA PHE A 413 -0.13 29.14 1.47
C PHE A 413 -0.89 30.30 0.82
N GLY A 414 -0.52 30.68 -0.40
CA GLY A 414 -0.97 31.90 -1.06
C GLY A 414 -2.44 31.91 -1.46
N SER A 415 -2.98 30.76 -1.90
CA SER A 415 -4.39 30.62 -2.30
C SER A 415 -5.21 29.75 -1.34
N GLY A 416 -4.72 29.53 -0.12
CA GLY A 416 -5.39 28.78 0.94
C GLY A 416 -4.99 27.30 1.03
N LEU A 417 -5.43 26.69 2.14
CA LEU A 417 -5.16 25.31 2.53
C LEU A 417 -6.49 24.64 2.92
N VAL A 418 -6.78 23.49 2.32
CA VAL A 418 -7.94 22.65 2.65
C VAL A 418 -7.45 21.40 3.37
N ALA A 419 -8.02 21.11 4.53
CA ALA A 419 -7.67 19.95 5.36
C ALA A 419 -8.86 18.99 5.47
N GLN A 420 -8.68 17.73 5.05
CA GLN A 420 -9.67 16.67 5.18
C GLN A 420 -9.49 15.91 6.52
N ASP A 421 -10.43 15.01 6.82
CA ASP A 421 -10.39 14.22 8.05
C ASP A 421 -9.07 13.43 8.20
N GLY A 422 -8.57 13.35 9.43
CA GLY A 422 -7.29 12.72 9.77
C GLY A 422 -6.02 13.46 9.32
N SER A 423 -6.11 14.55 8.56
CA SER A 423 -4.94 15.41 8.28
C SER A 423 -4.50 16.19 9.52
N TYR A 424 -3.23 16.61 9.57
CA TYR A 424 -2.71 17.31 10.76
C TYR A 424 -1.53 18.25 10.44
N PHE A 425 -1.27 19.13 11.40
CA PHE A 425 -0.16 20.08 11.38
C PHE A 425 0.84 19.65 12.45
N SER A 426 2.08 19.40 12.04
CA SER A 426 3.17 19.19 12.99
C SER A 426 3.93 20.49 13.11
N LEU A 427 3.85 21.09 14.30
CA LEU A 427 4.50 22.35 14.65
C LEU A 427 5.51 22.05 15.74
N ASP A 428 6.73 22.57 15.58
CA ASP A 428 7.82 22.45 16.56
C ASP A 428 7.60 23.26 17.83
#